data_AF-A0A931SY56-F1
#
_entry.id   AF-A0A931SY56-F1
#
_cell.length_a   1.000
_cell.length_b   1.000
_cell.length_c   1.000
_cell.angle_alpha   90.00
_cell.angle_beta   90.00
_cell.angle_gamma   90.00
#
_symmetry.space_group_name_H-M   'P 1'
#
loop_
_entity.id
_entity.type
_entity.pdbx_description
1 polymer ?
#
loop_
_entity_poly.entity_id
_entity_poly.type
_entity_poly.pdbx_seq_one_letter_code
_entity_poly.pdbx_strand_id
1 'polypeptide(L)' 'MQSGTTIILGDANSDGSVDALDFNIWRDEFLGVSTTKQADFNNDGKVDLLDFSIWRNAIRP' A
#
# COMPACT_ATOMS: atom_id res chain seq x y z
N MET A 1 11.77 23.39 1.54
CA MET A 1 12.67 22.56 0.71
C MET A 1 12.50 21.13 1.21
N GLN A 2 11.88 20.27 0.37
CA GLN A 2 11.62 18.83 0.56
C GLN A 2 11.32 18.37 2.00
N SER A 3 10.05 18.34 2.39
CA SER A 3 9.58 17.35 3.37
C SER A 3 9.80 15.99 2.71
N GLY A 4 10.87 15.29 3.10
CA GLY A 4 11.16 13.97 2.56
C GLY A 4 10.03 13.04 2.96
N THR A 5 9.09 12.80 2.05
CA THR A 5 8.09 11.74 2.20
C THR A 5 8.88 10.45 2.30
N THR A 6 9.05 9.95 3.53
CA THR A 6 9.61 8.63 3.74
C THR A 6 8.62 7.70 3.07
N ILE A 7 9.03 7.03 1.99
CA ILE A 7 8.21 5.98 1.38
C ILE A 7 8.15 4.86 2.42
N ILE A 8 6.98 4.69 3.04
CA ILE A 8 6.73 3.58 3.95
C ILE A 8 6.10 2.47 3.11
N LEU A 9 6.80 1.37 2.95
CA LEU A 9 6.24 0.20 2.27
C LEU A 9 5.02 -0.30 3.04
N GLY A 10 3.91 -0.50 2.34
CA GLY A 10 2.64 -0.88 2.96
C GLY A 10 1.72 0.28 3.32
N ASP A 11 2.19 1.54 3.26
CA ASP A 11 1.39 2.75 3.49
C ASP A 11 0.76 3.22 2.17
N ALA A 12 -0.42 2.70 1.86
CA ALA A 12 -1.11 2.97 0.60
C ALA A 12 -1.77 4.36 0.58
N ASN A 13 -2.18 4.86 1.74
CA ASN A 13 -2.83 6.18 1.84
C ASN A 13 -1.81 7.32 2.07
N SER A 14 -0.53 7.00 2.27
CA SER A 14 0.57 7.92 2.58
C SER A 14 0.33 8.77 3.82
N ASP A 15 -0.32 8.21 4.85
CA ASP A 15 -0.60 8.90 6.11
C ASP A 15 0.53 8.78 7.14
N GLY A 16 1.57 8.02 6.83
CA GLY A 16 2.73 7.80 7.69
C GLY A 16 2.61 6.56 8.59
N SER A 17 1.54 5.79 8.48
CA SER A 17 1.29 4.55 9.22
C SER A 17 1.02 3.39 8.26
N VAL A 18 1.17 2.16 8.76
CA VAL A 18 0.74 0.96 8.03
C VAL A 18 -0.31 0.26 8.87
N ASP A 19 -1.56 0.36 8.48
CA ASP A 19 -2.70 -0.12 9.25
C ASP A 19 -3.81 -0.76 8.39
N ALA A 20 -5.01 -0.88 8.97
CA ALA A 20 -6.16 -1.51 8.32
C ALA A 20 -6.76 -0.68 7.17
N LEU A 21 -6.51 0.63 7.13
CA LEU A 21 -6.92 1.50 6.02
C LEU A 21 -6.13 1.14 4.75
N ASP A 22 -4.83 0.89 4.87
CA ASP A 22 -4.00 0.45 3.74
C ASP A 22 -4.45 -0.89 3.18
N PHE A 23 -4.84 -1.81 4.07
CA PHE A 23 -5.39 -3.09 3.66
C PHE A 23 -6.71 -2.94 2.88
N ASN A 24 -7.57 -2.01 3.28
CA ASN A 24 -8.81 -1.75 2.54
C ASN A 24 -8.51 -1.23 1.13
N ILE A 25 -7.49 -0.38 0.97
CA ILE A 25 -7.05 0.11 -0.35
C ILE A 25 -6.53 -1.05 -1.20
N TRP A 26 -5.63 -1.88 -0.65
CA TRP A 26 -5.14 -3.07 -1.34
C TRP A 26 -6.28 -4.00 -1.75
N ARG A 27 -7.24 -4.26 -0.86
CA ARG A 27 -8.39 -5.13 -1.15
C ARG A 27 -9.23 -4.58 -2.29
N ASP A 28 -9.54 -3.28 -2.26
CA ASP A 28 -10.40 -2.66 -3.27
C ASP A 28 -9.71 -2.63 -4.64
N GLU A 29 -8.40 -2.43 -4.68
CA GLU A 29 -7.61 -2.52 -5.93
C GLU A 29 -7.45 -3.96 -6.42
N PHE A 30 -7.21 -4.90 -5.52
CA PHE A 30 -7.12 -6.33 -5.84
C PHE A 30 -8.43 -6.88 -6.41
N LEU A 31 -9.58 -6.41 -5.90
CA LEU A 31 -10.91 -6.77 -6.42
C LEU A 31 -11.30 -6.00 -7.69
N GLY A 32 -10.49 -5.03 -8.13
CA GLY A 32 -10.79 -4.19 -9.29
C GLY A 32 -11.91 -3.17 -9.04
N VAL A 33 -12.23 -2.88 -7.78
CA VAL A 33 -13.15 -1.79 -7.38
C VAL A 33 -12.48 -0.43 -7.60
N SER A 34 -11.16 -0.36 -7.37
CA SER A 34 -10.32 0.79 -7.70
C SER A 34 -9.18 0.39 -8.63
N THR A 35 -8.66 1.33 -9.42
CA THR A 35 -7.51 1.14 -10.32
C THR A 35 -6.43 2.20 -10.09
N THR A 36 -6.38 2.77 -8.90
CA THR A 36 -5.45 3.85 -8.52
C THR A 36 -4.01 3.36 -8.37
N LYS A 37 -3.80 2.06 -8.14
CA LYS A 37 -2.51 1.39 -7.92
C LYS A 37 -1.71 2.00 -6.75
N GLN A 38 -2.42 2.43 -5.71
CA GLN A 38 -1.83 2.91 -4.48
C GLN A 38 -1.19 1.78 -3.68
N ALA A 39 -1.71 0.55 -3.81
CA ALA A 39 -1.18 -0.62 -3.16
C ALA A 39 -0.18 -1.40 -4.05
N ASP A 40 0.32 -0.82 -5.15
CA ASP A 40 1.43 -1.35 -5.94
C ASP A 40 2.75 -0.96 -5.25
N PHE A 41 3.08 -1.67 -4.17
CA PHE A 41 4.21 -1.30 -3.31
C PHE A 41 5.56 -1.71 -3.89
N ASN A 42 5.57 -2.69 -4.79
CA ASN A 42 6.78 -3.13 -5.49
C ASN A 42 7.01 -2.38 -6.82
N ASN A 43 6.07 -1.52 -7.24
CA ASN A 43 6.05 -0.78 -8.51
C ASN A 43 6.19 -1.67 -9.76
N ASP A 44 5.59 -2.86 -9.75
CA ASP A 44 5.58 -3.78 -10.89
C ASP A 44 4.41 -3.53 -11.86
N GLY A 45 3.53 -2.60 -11.51
CA GLY A 45 2.37 -2.22 -12.30
C GLY A 45 1.15 -3.07 -12.01
N LYS A 46 1.15 -3.92 -10.99
CA LYS A 46 0.01 -4.74 -10.56
C LYS A 46 -0.22 -4.55 -9.07
N VAL A 47 -1.42 -4.90 -8.64
CA VAL A 47 -1.76 -5.01 -7.22
C VAL A 47 -2.15 -6.46 -7.01
N ASP A 48 -1.25 -7.22 -6.40
CA ASP A 48 -1.42 -8.66 -6.21
C ASP A 48 -0.98 -9.15 -4.82
N LEU A 49 -0.77 -10.47 -4.69
CA LEU A 49 -0.41 -11.08 -3.42
C LEU A 49 1.02 -10.76 -2.96
N LEU A 50 1.89 -10.30 -3.87
CA LEU A 50 3.21 -9.80 -3.54
C LEU A 50 3.09 -8.50 -2.76
N ASP A 51 2.22 -7.58 -3.18
CA ASP A 51 1.93 -6.34 -2.46
C ASP A 51 1.30 -6.60 -1.10
N PHE A 52 0.37 -7.56 -1.02
CA PHE A 52 -0.19 -7.99 0.26
C PHE A 52 0.90 -8.47 1.23
N SER A 53 1.89 -9.20 0.72
CA SER A 53 3.01 -9.69 1.53
C SER A 53 3.88 -8.54 2.04
N ILE A 54 4.03 -7.47 1.25
CA ILE A 54 4.73 -6.24 1.66
C ILE A 54 3.97 -5.56 2.80
N TRP A 55 2.67 -5.29 2.63
CA TRP A 55 1.82 -4.71 3.69
C TRP A 55 1.87 -5.55 4.97
N ARG A 56 1.72 -6.87 4.86
CA ARG A 56 1.71 -7.78 6.01
C ARG A 56 3.04 -7.79 6.78
N ASN A 57 4.15 -7.59 6.10
CA ASN A 57 5.46 -7.51 6.75
C ASN A 57 5.70 -6.13 7.40
N ALA A 58 4.99 -5.10 6.92
CA ALA A 58 5.16 -3.74 7.39
C ALA A 58 4.19 -3.36 8.52
N ILE A 59 2.98 -3.92 8.54
CA ILE A 59 1.98 -3.63 9.57
C ILE A 59 2.54 -3.93 10.96
N ARG A 60 2.38 -2.95 11.85
CA ARG A 60 2.74 -3.08 13.26
C ARG A 60 1.46 -3.09 14.10
N PRO A 61 1.34 -4.01 15.07
CA PRO A 61 0.20 -4.04 15.99
C PRO A 61 0.16 -2.82 16.92
#